data_AF-A0A238FQM7-F1
#
_entry.id   AF-A0A238FQM7-F1
#
_cell.length_a   1.000
_cell.length_b   1.000
_cell.length_c   1.000
_cell.angle_alpha   90.00
_cell.angle_beta   90.00
_cell.angle_gamma   90.00
#
_symmetry.space_group_name_H-M   'P 1'
#
loop_
_entity.id
_entity.type
_entity.pdbx_description
1 polymer ?
#
loop_
_entity_poly.entity_id
_entity_poly.type
_entity_poly.pdbx_seq_one_letter_code
_entity_poly.pdbx_strand_id
1 'polypeptide(L)' 'MEAFVVEKILDSRVCHGSLQYFVDWTSYGPQDGEWVAASNFDDNDYLVLDFHRSKPRKPGADCIQHLAKLDA' A
#
# COMPACT_ATOMS: atom_id res chain seq x y z
N MET A 1 20.18 -0.58 -13.82
CA MET A 1 18.91 -0.13 -13.21
C MET A 1 18.38 -1.32 -12.43
N GLU A 2 18.29 -1.21 -11.11
CA GLU A 2 17.68 -2.25 -10.28
C GLU A 2 16.21 -1.90 -10.10
N ALA A 3 15.32 -2.78 -10.57
CA ALA A 3 13.91 -2.73 -10.27
C ALA A 3 13.69 -3.54 -8.99
N PHE A 4 13.39 -2.87 -7.89
CA PHE A 4 13.03 -3.54 -6.64
C PHE A 4 11.58 -4.02 -6.77
N VAL A 5 11.36 -5.33 -6.65
CA VAL A 5 10.02 -5.92 -6.68
C VAL A 5 9.43 -5.81 -5.29
N VAL A 6 8.42 -4.96 -5.12
CA VAL A 6 7.60 -4.94 -3.91
C VAL A 6 6.79 -6.24 -3.87
N GLU A 7 6.91 -7.03 -2.80
CA GLU A 7 6.16 -8.29 -2.68
C GLU A 7 4.74 -8.04 -2.12
N LYS A 8 4.63 -7.18 -1.11
CA LYS A 8 3.35 -6.85 -0.44
C LYS A 8 3.41 -5.52 0.32
N ILE A 9 2.25 -4.89 0.45
CA ILE A 9 2.02 -3.80 1.40
C ILE A 9 1.55 -4.41 2.72
N LEU A 10 2.28 -4.11 3.80
CA LEU A 10 2.04 -4.64 5.14
C LEU A 10 1.17 -3.70 5.97
N ASP A 11 1.36 -2.38 5.83
CA ASP A 11 0.60 -1.37 6.56
C ASP A 11 0.52 -0.03 5.80
N SER A 12 -0.39 0.85 6.24
CA SER A 12 -0.45 2.24 5.81
C SER A 12 -0.59 3.19 7.00
N ARG A 13 -0.01 4.38 6.88
CA ARG A 13 -0.11 5.45 7.87
C ARG A 13 -0.09 6.81 7.21
N VAL A 14 -0.62 7.82 7.91
CA VAL A 14 -0.40 9.22 7.58
C VAL A 14 0.71 9.76 8.47
N CYS A 15 1.81 10.21 7.88
CA CYS A 15 2.93 10.81 8.58
C CYS A 15 3.16 12.22 8.02
N HIS A 16 3.11 13.25 8.89
CA HIS A 16 3.20 14.66 8.49
C HIS A 16 2.22 15.08 7.37
N GLY A 17 1.02 14.51 7.37
CA GLY A 17 -0.02 14.80 6.36
C GLY A 17 0.11 14.02 5.06
N SER A 18 1.15 13.19 4.91
CA SER A 18 1.39 12.38 3.72
C SER A 18 1.11 10.91 4.00
N LEU A 19 0.40 10.24 3.08
CA LEU A 19 0.17 8.81 3.13
C LEU A 19 1.44 8.04 2.78
N GLN A 20 1.76 7.03 3.59
CA GLN A 20 2.89 6.13 3.40
C GLN A 20 2.44 4.67 3.52
N TYR A 21 3.06 3.81 2.73
CA TYR A 21 2.91 2.37 2.79
C TYR A 21 4.15 1.72 3.37
N PHE A 22 3.97 0.78 4.30
CA PHE A 22 5.03 -0.09 4.78
C PHE A 22 5.12 -1.28 3.85
N VAL A 23 6.18 -1.35 3.06
CA VAL A 23 6.36 -2.38 2.03
C VAL A 23 7.41 -3.40 2.42
N ASP A 24 7.17 -4.63 2.01
CA ASP A 24 8.11 -5.75 2.12
C ASP A 24 8.90 -5.86 0.81
N TRP A 25 10.19 -5.53 0.86
CA TRP A 25 11.12 -5.65 -0.24
C TRP A 25 11.82 -7.02 -0.17
N THR A 26 11.15 -8.08 -0.59
CA THR A 26 11.67 -9.45 -0.81
C THR A 26 11.88 -10.34 0.42
N SER A 27 11.59 -11.65 0.21
CA SER A 27 11.78 -12.93 0.94
C SER A 27 12.64 -13.07 2.23
N TYR A 28 13.35 -12.05 2.72
CA TYR A 28 14.13 -12.10 3.96
C TYR A 28 13.30 -11.83 5.23
N GLY A 29 12.05 -11.38 5.07
CA GLY A 29 11.05 -11.29 6.14
C GLY A 29 10.67 -9.85 6.52
N PRO A 30 9.56 -9.68 7.25
CA PRO A 30 8.90 -8.38 7.47
C PRO A 30 9.70 -7.38 8.33
N GLN A 31 10.93 -7.71 8.74
CA GLN A 31 11.77 -6.86 9.59
C GLN A 31 12.51 -5.78 8.79
N ASP A 32 12.75 -6.01 7.49
CA ASP A 32 13.44 -5.08 6.58
C ASP A 32 12.47 -4.24 5.74
N GLY A 33 11.20 -4.14 6.17
CA GLY A 33 10.24 -3.31 5.48
C GLY A 33 10.57 -1.82 5.59
N GLU A 34 10.20 -1.05 4.58
CA GLU A 34 10.40 0.41 4.58
C GLU A 34 9.09 1.17 4.40
N TRP A 35 9.04 2.39 4.91
CA TRP A 35 7.94 3.31 4.68
C TRP A 35 8.19 4.12 3.40
N VAL A 36 7.42 3.83 2.37
CA VAL A 36 7.48 4.48 1.06
C VAL A 36 6.27 5.40 0.89
N ALA A 37 6.45 6.53 0.22
CA ALA A 37 5.34 7.45 -0.04
C ALA A 37 4.29 6.78 -0.94
N ALA A 38 3.01 7.00 -0.65
CA ALA A 38 1.92 6.46 -1.48
C ALA A 38 1.98 6.95 -2.92
N SER A 39 2.54 8.14 -3.17
CA SER A 39 2.75 8.70 -4.52
C SER A 39 3.71 7.88 -5.40
N ASN A 40 4.43 6.91 -4.83
CA ASN A 40 5.23 5.95 -5.60
C ASN A 40 4.41 4.77 -6.15
N PHE A 41 3.15 4.63 -5.72
CA PHE A 41 2.24 3.58 -6.14
C PHE A 41 1.08 4.18 -6.92
N ASP A 42 0.53 3.42 -7.87
CA ASP A 42 -0.75 3.77 -8.50
C ASP A 42 -1.90 3.29 -7.62
N ASP A 43 -3.01 4.04 -7.58
CA ASP A 43 -4.20 3.61 -6.82
C ASP A 43 -4.82 2.30 -7.39
N ASN A 44 -4.51 1.98 -8.65
CA ASN A 44 -4.91 0.72 -9.30
C ASN A 44 -3.82 -0.35 -9.23
N ASP A 45 -2.71 -0.11 -8.53
CA ASP A 45 -1.69 -1.12 -8.30
C ASP A 45 -2.31 -2.28 -7.52
N TYR A 46 -2.09 -3.50 -8.00
CA TYR A 46 -2.63 -4.71 -7.38
C TYR A 46 -2.28 -4.80 -5.88
N LEU A 47 -1.08 -4.34 -5.49
CA LEU A 47 -0.64 -4.37 -4.11
C LEU A 47 -1.45 -3.43 -3.20
N VAL A 48 -1.77 -2.25 -3.72
CA VAL A 48 -2.59 -1.23 -3.03
C VAL A 48 -4.02 -1.73 -2.92
N LEU A 49 -4.57 -2.27 -4.01
CA LEU A 49 -5.92 -2.82 -4.06
C LEU A 49 -6.08 -4.02 -3.09
N ASP A 50 -5.16 -4.98 -3.10
CA ASP A 50 -5.20 -6.17 -2.24
C ASP A 50 -5.12 -5.78 -0.75
N PHE A 51 -4.20 -4.86 -0.42
CA PHE A 51 -4.05 -4.35 0.93
C PHE A 51 -5.32 -3.67 1.45
N HIS A 52 -5.90 -2.74 0.70
CA HIS A 52 -7.08 -2.01 1.15
C HIS A 52 -8.37 -2.82 1.06
N ARG A 53 -8.43 -3.82 0.20
CA ARG A 53 -9.52 -4.81 0.21
C ARG A 53 -9.54 -5.61 1.51
N SER A 54 -8.38 -6.01 2.01
CA SER A 54 -8.28 -6.73 3.29
C SER A 54 -8.36 -5.80 4.51
N LYS A 55 -7.97 -4.52 4.35
CA LYS A 55 -7.94 -3.52 5.44
C LYS A 55 -8.62 -2.20 5.05
N PRO A 56 -9.95 -2.19 4.80
CA PRO A 56 -10.66 -1.02 4.27
C PRO A 56 -10.72 0.19 5.23
N ARG A 57 -10.34 0.00 6.50
CA ARG A 57 -10.27 1.07 7.51
C ARG A 57 -8.90 1.72 7.62
N LYS A 58 -7.91 1.23 6.87
CA LYS A 58 -6.56 1.80 6.88
C LYS A 58 -6.53 3.08 6.03
N PRO A 59 -5.69 4.07 6.40
CA PRO A 59 -5.59 5.32 5.65
C PRO A 59 -5.28 5.10 4.18
N GLY A 60 -5.98 5.79 3.28
CA GLY A 60 -5.81 5.69 1.82
C GLY A 60 -6.85 4.82 1.12
N ALA A 61 -7.64 4.04 1.87
CA ALA A 61 -8.71 3.22 1.29
C ALA A 61 -9.80 4.05 0.58
N ASP A 62 -10.08 5.26 1.10
CA ASP A 62 -11.10 6.18 0.58
C ASP A 62 -10.71 6.81 -0.76
N CYS A 63 -9.42 6.94 -1.05
CA CYS A 63 -8.92 7.47 -2.31
C CYS A 63 -9.03 6.47 -3.47
N ILE A 64 -9.19 5.18 -3.17
CA ILE A 64 -9.20 4.13 -4.19
C ILE A 64 -10.58 4.05 -4.82
N GLN A 65 -10.71 4.69 -5.98
CA GLN A 65 -11.95 4.85 -6.74
C GLN A 65 -12.67 3.53 -7.08
N HIS A 66 -11.96 2.40 -7.04
CA HIS A 66 -12.47 1.08 -7.37
C HIS A 66 -12.97 0.28 -6.15
N LEU A 67 -12.52 0.60 -4.93
CA LEU A 67 -12.94 -0.10 -3.72
C LEU A 67 -14.36 0.30 -3.28
N ALA A 68 -14.73 1.56 -3.49
CA ALA A 68 -16.08 2.07 -3.19
C ALA A 68 -17.22 1.39 -3.99
N LYS A 69 -16.89 0.59 -5.02
CA LYS A 69 -17.89 -0.11 -5.87
C LYS A 69 -18.18 -1.54 -5.43
N LEU A 70 -17.49 -2.07 -4.42
CA LEU A 70 -17.71 -3.44 -3.91
C LEU A 70 -18.75 -3.52 -2.79
N ASP A 71 -19.27 -2.37 -2.34
CA ASP A 71 -20.33 -2.25 -1.33
C ASP A 71 -21.71 -1.85 -1.93
N ALA A 72 -21.90 -2.00 -3.26
CA ALA A 72 -23.15 -1.68 -3.97
C ALA A 72 -23.90 -2.93 -4.46
#